data_AF-A0A8K0P0U3-F1
#
_entry.id   AF-A0A8K0P0U3-F1
#
_cell.length_a   1.000
_cell.length_b   1.000
_cell.length_c   1.000
_cell.angle_alpha   90.00
_cell.angle_beta   90.00
_cell.angle_gamma   90.00
#
_symmetry.space_group_name_H-M   'P 1'
#
loop_
_entity.id
_entity.type
_entity.pdbx_description
1 polymer ?
#
loop_
_entity_poly.entity_id
_entity_poly.type
_entity_poly.pdbx_seq_one_letter_code
_entity_poly.pdbx_strand_id
1 'polypeptide(L)'
;MPLCTILQRAAETESLNTNCVDPLGRSALLMAIDNENLEMVELLIEHKVDTKDALLHAISEEFVEAVEVLLDHEETLHKPGEPHVSVFKN
;
A
#
# COMPACT_ATOMS: atom_id res chain seq x y z
N MET A 1 2.23 19.43 -0.52
CA MET A 1 0.88 19.58 -1.13
C MET A 1 0.76 19.50 -2.67
N PRO A 2 1.79 19.26 -3.52
CA PRO A 2 1.54 18.98 -4.94
C PRO A 2 1.32 17.48 -5.27
N LEU A 3 1.75 16.56 -4.39
CA LEU A 3 1.67 15.11 -4.61
C LEU A 3 0.23 14.57 -4.45
N CYS A 4 -0.50 15.08 -3.45
CA CYS A 4 -1.90 14.75 -3.20
C CYS A 4 -2.79 15.06 -4.42
N THR A 5 -2.52 16.15 -5.13
CA THR A 5 -3.32 16.60 -6.28
C THR A 5 -3.32 15.61 -7.46
N ILE A 6 -2.24 14.86 -7.69
CA ILE A 6 -2.17 13.94 -8.86
C ILE A 6 -3.00 12.69 -8.60
N LEU A 7 -2.87 12.08 -7.42
CA LEU A 7 -3.68 10.91 -7.05
C LEU A 7 -5.16 11.27 -6.89
N GLN A 8 -5.46 12.45 -6.35
CA GLN A 8 -6.83 12.93 -6.23
C GLN A 8 -7.48 13.17 -7.59
N ARG A 9 -6.75 13.77 -8.54
CA ARG A 9 -7.22 13.94 -9.93
C ARG A 9 -7.28 12.62 -10.70
N ALA A 10 -6.42 11.67 -10.36
CA ALA A 10 -6.47 10.33 -10.93
C ALA A 10 -7.71 9.57 -10.48
N ALA A 11 -8.14 9.72 -9.21
CA ALA A 11 -9.39 9.15 -8.72
C ALA A 11 -10.62 9.76 -9.42
N GLU A 12 -10.54 11.02 -9.87
CA GLU A 12 -11.61 11.70 -10.63
C GLU A 12 -11.70 11.22 -12.10
N THR A 13 -10.62 10.67 -12.64
CA THR A 13 -10.61 10.02 -13.96
C THR A 13 -10.88 8.52 -13.78
N GLU A 14 -12.08 8.05 -14.14
CA GLU A 14 -12.56 6.65 -14.01
C GLU A 14 -11.70 5.55 -14.69
N SER A 15 -10.49 5.86 -15.16
CA SER A 15 -9.62 4.95 -15.93
C SER A 15 -8.22 4.74 -15.37
N LEU A 16 -7.82 5.35 -14.24
CA LEU A 16 -6.50 5.07 -13.67
C LEU A 16 -6.50 3.82 -12.78
N ASN A 17 -5.73 2.80 -13.18
CA ASN A 17 -5.44 1.65 -12.34
C ASN A 17 -4.38 2.01 -11.30
N THR A 18 -4.78 2.20 -10.04
CA THR A 18 -3.89 2.49 -8.90
C THR A 18 -3.03 1.29 -8.48
N ASN A 19 -3.43 0.08 -8.87
CA ASN A 19 -2.71 -1.18 -8.62
C ASN A 19 -1.85 -1.60 -9.82
N CYS A 20 -1.52 -0.66 -10.72
CA CYS A 20 -0.64 -0.96 -11.84
C CYS A 20 0.76 -1.33 -11.33
N VAL A 21 1.46 -2.12 -12.15
CA VAL A 21 2.82 -2.55 -11.87
C VAL A 21 3.72 -2.17 -13.04
N ASP A 22 4.99 -1.93 -12.74
CA ASP A 22 6.01 -1.74 -13.76
C ASP A 22 6.35 -3.08 -14.48
N PRO A 23 7.20 -3.08 -15.51
CA PRO A 23 7.62 -4.31 -16.19
C PRO A 23 8.31 -5.35 -15.31
N LEU A 24 8.76 -4.98 -14.11
CA LEU A 24 9.36 -5.86 -13.12
C LEU A 24 8.33 -6.38 -12.10
N GLY A 25 7.05 -6.00 -12.23
CA GLY A 25 5.99 -6.40 -11.32
C GLY A 25 5.91 -5.58 -10.04
N ARG A 26 6.62 -4.44 -9.95
CA ARG A 26 6.63 -3.58 -8.75
C ARG A 26 5.45 -2.62 -8.78
N SER A 27 4.71 -2.55 -7.68
CA SER A 27 3.66 -1.55 -7.48
C SER A 27 4.24 -0.24 -6.96
N ALA A 28 3.46 0.84 -7.05
CA ALA A 28 3.81 2.12 -6.45
C ALA A 28 4.06 2.01 -4.93
N LEU A 29 3.35 1.11 -4.24
CA LEU A 29 3.51 0.87 -2.80
C LEU A 29 4.86 0.23 -2.48
N LEU A 30 5.27 -0.80 -3.23
CA LEU A 30 6.59 -1.42 -3.04
C LEU A 30 7.72 -0.42 -3.30
N MET A 31 7.58 0.41 -4.35
CA MET A 31 8.55 1.46 -4.63
C MET A 31 8.57 2.55 -3.54
N ALA A 32 7.44 2.85 -2.90
CA ALA A 32 7.41 3.79 -1.79
C ALA A 32 8.16 3.24 -0.56
N ILE A 33 8.04 1.94 -0.30
CA ILE A 33 8.77 1.23 0.75
C ILE A 33 10.27 1.18 0.46
N ASP A 34 10.68 0.81 -0.77
CA ASP A 34 12.09 0.78 -1.20
C ASP A 34 12.80 2.14 -1.03
N ASN A 35 12.03 3.23 -1.11
CA ASN A 35 12.54 4.60 -0.98
C ASN A 35 12.34 5.18 0.44
N GLU A 36 11.89 4.37 1.40
CA GLU A 36 11.55 4.78 2.77
C GLU A 36 10.63 6.02 2.83
N ASN A 37 9.72 6.14 1.86
CA ASN A 37 8.87 7.32 1.71
C ASN A 37 7.52 7.09 2.41
N LEU A 38 7.48 7.37 3.71
CA LEU A 38 6.28 7.17 4.54
C LEU A 38 5.06 7.94 4.03
N GLU A 39 5.22 9.21 3.64
CA GLU A 39 4.12 10.06 3.15
C GLU A 39 3.44 9.43 1.93
N MET A 40 4.23 8.79 1.04
CA MET A 40 3.67 8.08 -0.10
C MET A 40 2.99 6.76 0.30
N VAL A 41 3.55 6.02 1.27
CA VAL A 41 2.93 4.80 1.79
C VAL A 41 1.55 5.11 2.38
N GLU A 42 1.45 6.10 3.26
CA GLU A 42 0.19 6.55 3.87
C GLU A 42 -0.81 6.99 2.79
N LEU A 43 -0.39 7.82 1.85
CA LEU A 43 -1.25 8.33 0.79
C LEU A 43 -1.80 7.22 -0.11
N LEU A 44 -0.98 6.22 -0.46
CA LEU A 44 -1.41 5.09 -1.27
C LEU A 44 -2.39 4.19 -0.50
N ILE A 45 -2.15 3.97 0.79
CA ILE A 45 -3.03 3.21 1.68
C ILE A 45 -4.40 3.89 1.82
N GLU A 46 -4.44 5.22 1.99
CA GLU A 46 -5.69 5.99 2.01
C GLU A 46 -6.52 5.82 0.73
N HIS A 47 -5.83 5.66 -0.41
CA HIS A 47 -6.45 5.41 -1.71
C HIS A 47 -6.79 3.92 -1.96
N LYS A 48 -6.70 3.07 -0.93
CA LYS A 48 -7.10 1.65 -0.94
C LYS A 48 -6.39 0.83 -2.03
N VAL A 49 -5.09 1.06 -2.22
CA VAL A 49 -4.27 0.17 -3.06
C VAL A 49 -4.18 -1.23 -2.44
N ASP A 50 -3.98 -2.24 -3.28
CA ASP A 50 -3.77 -3.60 -2.80
C ASP A 50 -2.43 -3.70 -2.08
N THR A 51 -2.45 -4.05 -0.79
CA THR A 51 -1.23 -4.16 0.02
C THR A 51 -0.40 -5.40 -0.31
N LYS A 52 -1.01 -6.51 -0.77
CA LYS A 52 -0.32 -7.76 -1.19
C LYS A 52 0.84 -8.12 -0.25
N ASP A 53 2.07 -8.19 -0.77
CA ASP A 53 3.28 -8.59 -0.05
C ASP A 53 4.00 -7.39 0.61
N ALA A 54 3.42 -6.19 0.58
CA ALA A 54 4.05 -4.96 1.05
C ALA A 54 4.47 -5.04 2.53
N LEU A 55 3.72 -5.74 3.38
CA LEU A 55 4.09 -5.92 4.79
C LEU A 55 5.37 -6.75 4.93
N LEU A 56 5.48 -7.87 4.20
CA LEU A 56 6.68 -8.70 4.21
C LEU A 56 7.88 -7.93 3.63
N HIS A 57 7.63 -7.13 2.60
CA HIS A 57 8.64 -6.29 1.98
C HIS A 57 9.15 -5.20 2.93
N ALA A 58 8.25 -4.50 3.64
CA ALA A 58 8.62 -3.49 4.64
C ALA A 58 9.44 -4.07 5.79
N ILE A 59 9.14 -5.31 6.22
CA ILE A 59 9.97 -6.02 7.20
C ILE A 59 11.36 -6.33 6.64
N SER A 60 11.44 -6.79 5.38
CA SER A 60 12.71 -7.09 4.71
C SER A 60 13.60 -5.86 4.56
N GLU A 61 13.00 -4.70 4.30
CA GLU A 61 13.68 -3.41 4.20
C GLU A 61 13.88 -2.73 5.57
N GLU A 62 13.50 -3.38 6.67
CA GLU A 62 13.59 -2.85 8.04
C GLU A 62 12.88 -1.50 8.25
N PHE A 63 11.88 -1.18 7.42
CA PHE A 63 11.16 0.08 7.48
C PHE A 63 10.02 0.03 8.50
N VAL A 64 10.37 0.22 9.78
CA VAL A 64 9.50 0.04 10.95
C VAL A 64 8.21 0.86 10.85
N GLU A 65 8.31 2.13 10.45
CA GLU A 65 7.14 3.02 10.36
C GLU A 65 6.13 2.52 9.31
N ALA A 66 6.59 2.02 8.16
CA ALA A 66 5.69 1.44 7.18
C ALA A 66 5.05 0.12 7.67
N VAL A 67 5.78 -0.68 8.47
CA VAL A 67 5.21 -1.88 9.10
C VAL A 67 4.05 -1.52 10.02
N GLU A 68 4.21 -0.50 10.87
CA GLU A 68 3.16 -0.03 11.77
C GLU A 68 1.93 0.44 10.97
N VAL A 69 2.11 1.30 9.98
CA VAL A 69 1.01 1.82 9.13
C VAL A 69 0.27 0.69 8.40
N LEU A 70 1.00 -0.30 7.88
CA LEU A 70 0.40 -1.44 7.17
C LEU A 70 -0.38 -2.37 8.10
N LEU A 71 0.10 -2.61 9.32
CA LEU A 71 -0.59 -3.40 10.33
C LEU A 71 -1.88 -2.70 10.80
N ASP A 72 -1.80 -1.42 11.11
CA ASP A 72 -2.97 -0.61 11.50
C ASP A 72 -4.03 -0.64 10.39
N HIS A 73 -3.61 -0.51 9.12
CA HIS A 73 -4.52 -0.62 7.99
C HIS A 73 -5.19 -2.00 7.91
N GLU A 74 -4.46 -3.10 8.12
CA GLU A 74 -5.04 -4.43 8.10
C GLU A 74 -6.08 -4.62 9.21
N GLU A 75 -5.83 -4.10 10.41
CA GLU A 75 -6.79 -4.13 11.52
C GLU A 75 -8.10 -3.42 11.17
N THR A 76 -8.05 -2.31 10.42
CA THR A 76 -9.29 -1.62 9.98
C THR A 76 -10.12 -2.42 8.99
N LEU A 77 -9.50 -3.34 8.25
CA LEU A 77 -10.18 -4.21 7.28
C LEU A 77 -10.65 -5.52 7.90
N HIS A 78 -10.02 -5.93 9.00
CA HIS A 78 -10.29 -7.18 9.68
C HIS A 78 -11.68 -7.19 10.34
N LYS A 79 -12.40 -8.31 10.21
CA LYS A 79 -13.67 -8.53 10.90
C LYS A 79 -13.48 -9.46 12.09
N PRO A 80 -13.99 -9.10 13.28
CA PRO A 80 -13.87 -9.94 14.47
C PRO A 80 -14.40 -11.36 14.22
N GLY A 81 -13.54 -12.36 14.41
CA GLY A 81 -13.87 -13.78 14.26
C GLY A 81 -13.53 -14.40 12.90
N GLU A 82 -13.03 -13.62 11.94
CA GLU A 82 -12.41 -14.13 10.73
C GLU A 82 -10.89 -14.27 10.94
N PRO A 83 -10.18 -15.21 10.28
CA PRO A 83 -8.72 -15.22 10.30
C PRO A 83 -8.17 -14.01 9.54
N HIS A 84 -6.99 -13.51 9.93
CA HIS A 84 -6.25 -12.53 9.14
C HIS A 84 -5.92 -13.13 7.76
N VAL A 85 -6.55 -12.59 6.70
CA VAL A 85 -6.59 -13.23 5.37
C VAL A 85 -5.32 -12.94 4.55
N SER A 86 -4.39 -12.11 5.04
CA SER A 86 -3.16 -11.74 4.33
C SER A 86 -2.10 -12.86 4.30
N VAL A 87 -2.25 -13.95 5.07
CA VAL A 87 -1.11 -14.86 5.24
C VAL A 87 -0.93 -15.87 4.09
N PHE A 88 -1.97 -16.38 3.41
CA PHE A 88 -1.78 -17.43 2.38
C PHE A 88 -2.94 -17.55 1.36
N LYS A 89 -3.11 -16.60 0.44
CA LYS A 89 -3.83 -16.87 -0.82
C LYS A 89 -2.85 -16.85 -1.98
N ASN A 90 -2.24 -18.01 -2.22
CA ASN A 90 -1.58 -18.37 -3.48
C ASN A 90 -2.57 -18.34 -4.65
#